data_AF-A0A257NG78-F1
#
_entry.id   AF-A0A257NG78-F1
#
_cell.length_a   1.000
_cell.length_b   1.000
_cell.length_c   1.000
_cell.angle_alpha   90.00
_cell.angle_beta   90.00
_cell.angle_gamma   90.00
#
_symmetry.space_group_name_H-M   'P 1'
#
loop_
_entity.id
_entity.type
_entity.pdbx_description
1 polymer ?
#
loop_
_entity_poly.entity_id
_entity_poly.type
_entity_poly.pdbx_seq_one_letter_code
_entity_poly.pdbx_strand_id
1 'polypeptide(L)'
;NKRSFVALDNLIDLIATCIHHPAAANQIFIAGDGEDLSTTELLQRMAAALGKKAWLIPVPSFILEWGASLVGKQSITQKLCGSLQVDISKARDLLDWKPPVSVDEALRKTAQYYMKFHK
;
A
#
# COMPACT_ATOMS: atom_id res chain seq x y z
N ASN A 1 -0.80 5.31 -12.34
CA ASN A 1 -0.73 4.01 -11.62
C ASN A 1 -1.77 4.00 -10.51
N LYS A 2 -2.24 2.80 -10.14
CA LYS A 2 -2.97 2.53 -8.90
C LYS A 2 -2.43 1.24 -8.29
N ARG A 3 -2.34 1.19 -6.97
CA ARG A 3 -1.73 0.08 -6.26
C ARG A 3 -2.43 -0.17 -4.93
N SER A 4 -2.63 -1.44 -4.63
CA SER A 4 -3.10 -1.85 -3.30
C SER A 4 -1.92 -1.94 -2.35
N PHE A 5 -2.15 -1.48 -1.12
CA PHE A 5 -1.22 -1.62 -0.01
C PHE A 5 -1.83 -2.52 1.06
N VAL A 6 -0.99 -3.00 1.95
CA VAL A 6 -1.41 -3.74 3.12
C VAL A 6 -0.67 -3.21 4.34
N ALA A 7 -1.42 -2.76 5.34
CA ALA A 7 -0.89 -2.39 6.63
C ALA A 7 -0.42 -3.65 7.37
N LEU A 8 0.68 -3.55 8.14
CA LEU A 8 1.19 -4.68 8.90
C LEU A 8 0.13 -5.24 9.88
N ASP A 9 -0.59 -4.35 10.56
CA ASP A 9 -1.67 -4.72 11.47
C ASP A 9 -2.77 -5.51 10.75
N ASN A 10 -3.17 -5.07 9.55
CA ASN A 10 -4.18 -5.75 8.73
C ASN A 10 -3.69 -7.11 8.22
N LEU A 11 -2.40 -7.23 7.88
CA LEU A 11 -1.82 -8.50 7.48
C LEU A 11 -1.82 -9.51 8.64
N ILE A 12 -1.43 -9.06 9.83
CA ILE A 12 -1.43 -9.91 11.04
C ILE A 12 -2.86 -10.35 11.36
N ASP A 13 -3.82 -9.43 11.29
CA ASP A 13 -5.23 -9.72 11.53
C ASP A 13 -5.81 -10.73 10.52
N LEU A 14 -5.48 -10.60 9.23
CA LEU A 14 -5.87 -11.58 8.22
C LEU A 14 -5.26 -12.96 8.50
N ILE A 15 -3.99 -13.03 8.92
CA ILE A 15 -3.33 -14.28 9.29
C ILE A 15 -4.03 -14.91 10.52
N ALA A 16 -4.31 -14.12 11.55
CA ALA A 16 -5.02 -14.57 12.74
C ALA A 16 -6.43 -15.09 12.38
N THR A 17 -7.14 -14.38 11.51
CA THR A 17 -8.44 -14.80 10.98
C THR A 17 -8.33 -16.15 10.27
N CYS A 18 -7.33 -16.34 9.42
CA CYS A 18 -7.11 -17.60 8.71
C CYS A 18 -6.80 -18.79 9.65
N ILE A 19 -6.16 -18.54 10.80
CA ILE A 19 -5.85 -19.58 11.78
C ILE A 19 -7.10 -20.09 12.49
N HIS A 20 -8.07 -19.19 12.75
CA HIS A 20 -9.25 -19.51 13.56
C HIS A 20 -10.49 -19.83 12.71
N HIS A 21 -10.59 -19.29 11.50
CA HIS A 21 -11.79 -19.42 10.68
C HIS A 21 -11.80 -20.74 9.90
N PRO A 22 -12.79 -21.64 10.11
CA PRO A 22 -12.79 -22.96 9.50
C PRO A 22 -12.86 -22.92 7.95
N ALA A 23 -13.52 -21.91 7.38
CA ALA A 23 -13.58 -21.72 5.93
C ALA A 23 -12.23 -21.35 5.30
N ALA A 24 -11.24 -20.92 6.09
CA ALA A 24 -9.92 -20.58 5.58
C ALA A 24 -9.08 -21.82 5.20
N ALA A 25 -9.46 -23.01 5.68
CA ALA A 25 -8.70 -24.24 5.44
C ALA A 25 -8.57 -24.55 3.94
N ASN A 26 -7.33 -24.82 3.51
CA ASN A 26 -6.99 -25.14 2.12
C ASN A 26 -7.37 -24.03 1.11
N GLN A 27 -7.44 -22.78 1.57
CA GLN A 27 -7.71 -21.61 0.72
C GLN A 27 -6.48 -20.71 0.58
N ILE A 28 -6.36 -20.07 -0.58
CA ILE A 28 -5.42 -18.98 -0.81
C ILE A 28 -6.18 -17.66 -0.75
N PHE A 29 -5.65 -16.70 0.02
CA PHE A 29 -6.16 -15.33 0.13
C PHE A 29 -5.09 -14.33 -0.26
N ILE A 30 -5.52 -13.20 -0.80
CA ILE A 30 -4.64 -12.07 -1.10
C ILE A 30 -4.89 -10.98 -0.05
N ALA A 31 -3.82 -10.50 0.57
CA ALA A 31 -3.90 -9.47 1.60
C ALA A 31 -3.88 -8.07 0.97
N GLY A 32 -4.72 -7.17 1.50
CA GLY A 32 -4.81 -5.78 1.07
C GLY A 32 -5.73 -4.96 1.97
N ASP A 33 -5.57 -3.64 1.96
CA ASP A 33 -6.34 -2.70 2.78
C ASP A 33 -7.70 -2.32 2.17
N GLY A 34 -8.04 -2.88 1.00
CA GLY A 34 -9.31 -2.65 0.33
C GLY A 34 -9.47 -1.27 -0.32
N GLU A 35 -8.39 -0.49 -0.36
CA GLU A 35 -8.30 0.80 -1.05
C GLU A 35 -7.05 0.83 -1.94
N ASP A 36 -7.24 1.22 -3.20
CA ASP A 36 -6.17 1.39 -4.18
C ASP A 36 -5.72 2.84 -4.25
N LEU A 37 -4.42 3.06 -4.06
CA LEU A 37 -3.83 4.40 -4.11
C LEU A 37 -2.97 4.56 -5.34
N SER A 38 -3.09 5.71 -6.00
CA SER A 38 -2.06 6.20 -6.89
C SER A 38 -0.83 6.66 -6.11
N THR A 39 0.32 6.73 -6.78
CA THR A 39 1.56 7.28 -6.20
C THR A 39 1.35 8.72 -5.70
N THR A 40 0.57 9.52 -6.43
CA THR A 40 0.23 10.89 -6.04
C THR A 40 -0.57 10.90 -4.72
N GLU A 41 -1.62 10.10 -4.62
CA GLU A 41 -2.45 10.00 -3.40
C GLU A 41 -1.64 9.50 -2.20
N LEU A 42 -0.80 8.47 -2.41
CA LEU A 42 0.09 7.96 -1.36
C LEU A 42 1.02 9.06 -0.84
N LEU A 43 1.67 9.82 -1.73
CA LEU A 43 2.58 10.90 -1.34
C LEU A 43 1.86 12.04 -0.61
N GLN A 44 0.65 12.41 -1.07
CA GLN A 44 -0.16 13.44 -0.40
C GLN A 44 -0.56 13.01 1.01
N ARG A 45 -1.10 11.80 1.17
CA ARG A 45 -1.52 11.27 2.48
C ARG A 45 -0.34 11.06 3.41
N MET A 46 0.80 10.60 2.89
CA MET A 46 2.03 10.48 3.69
C MET A 46 2.57 11.84 4.14
N ALA A 47 2.56 12.86 3.26
CA ALA A 47 2.97 14.21 3.64
C ALA A 47 2.07 14.77 4.74
N ALA A 48 0.74 14.59 4.63
CA ALA A 48 -0.22 14.94 5.66
C ALA A 48 0.08 14.21 6.98
N ALA A 49 0.33 12.90 6.95
CA ALA A 49 0.71 12.10 8.11
C ALA A 49 2.03 12.56 8.76
N LEU A 50 2.96 13.09 7.97
CA LEU A 50 4.23 13.67 8.43
C LEU A 50 4.12 15.15 8.84
N GLY A 51 2.94 15.77 8.76
CA GLY A 51 2.77 17.20 9.03
C GLY A 51 3.53 18.11 8.04
N LYS A 52 3.81 17.62 6.83
CA LYS A 52 4.53 18.35 5.77
C LYS A 52 3.60 18.66 4.59
N LYS A 53 3.94 19.70 3.83
CA LYS A 53 3.27 19.98 2.55
C LYS A 53 3.86 19.10 1.44
N ALA A 54 3.00 18.41 0.70
CA ALA A 54 3.40 17.69 -0.52
C ALA A 54 3.57 18.69 -1.68
N TRP A 55 4.82 18.95 -2.08
CA TRP A 55 5.11 19.65 -3.34
C TRP A 55 5.26 18.62 -4.45
N LEU A 56 4.19 18.39 -5.21
CA LEU A 56 4.17 17.44 -6.31
C LEU A 56 4.24 18.19 -7.63
N ILE A 57 5.30 17.93 -8.40
CA ILE A 57 5.46 18.44 -9.76
C ILE A 57 4.95 17.35 -10.72
N PRO A 58 4.03 17.66 -11.65
CA PRO A 58 3.59 16.70 -12.64
C PRO A 58 4.75 16.40 -13.61
N VAL A 59 5.34 15.22 -13.49
CA VAL A 59 6.42 14.76 -14.38
C VAL A 59 5.87 13.70 -15.34
N PRO A 60 5.98 13.90 -16.66
CA PRO A 60 5.62 12.87 -17.63
C PRO A 60 6.40 11.56 -17.42
N SER A 61 5.73 10.43 -17.61
CA SER A 61 6.32 9.10 -17.38
C SER A 61 7.58 8.84 -18.21
N PHE A 62 7.64 9.33 -19.45
CA PHE A 62 8.82 9.16 -20.31
C PHE A 62 10.08 9.82 -19.74
N ILE A 63 9.94 10.95 -19.04
CA ILE A 63 11.09 11.63 -18.40
C ILE A 63 11.60 10.81 -17.21
N LEU A 64 10.67 10.26 -16.42
CA LEU A 64 11.00 9.36 -15.32
C LEU A 64 11.71 8.11 -15.82
N GLU A 65 11.21 7.49 -16.90
CA GLU A 65 11.79 6.29 -17.51
C GLU A 65 13.20 6.54 -18.06
N TRP A 66 13.40 7.66 -18.78
CA TRP A 66 14.71 8.05 -19.27
C TRP A 66 15.69 8.34 -18.14
N GLY A 67 15.28 9.13 -17.14
CA GLY A 67 16.11 9.43 -15.98
C GLY A 67 16.48 8.18 -15.17
N ALA A 68 15.54 7.26 -14.98
CA ALA A 68 15.79 6.01 -14.27
C ALA A 68 16.68 5.05 -15.07
N SER A 69 16.57 5.03 -16.40
CA SER A 69 17.47 4.27 -17.27
C SER A 69 18.92 4.74 -17.13
N LEU A 70 19.14 6.06 -17.13
CA LEU A 70 20.46 6.67 -16.95
C LEU A 70 21.09 6.36 -15.58
N VAL A 71 20.26 6.18 -14.54
CA VAL A 71 20.72 5.87 -13.17
C VAL A 71 20.74 4.35 -12.91
N GLY A 72 20.44 3.50 -13.91
CA GLY A 72 20.38 2.04 -13.75
C GLY A 72 19.23 1.55 -12.86
N LYS A 73 18.22 2.39 -12.63
CA LYS A 73 17.06 2.15 -11.73
C LYS A 73 15.76 1.89 -12.49
N GLN A 74 15.84 1.32 -13.68
CA GLN A 74 14.69 1.07 -14.57
C GLN A 74 13.61 0.17 -13.93
N SER A 75 13.96 -0.69 -12.97
CA SER A 75 13.00 -1.52 -12.24
C SER A 75 12.08 -0.71 -11.31
N ILE A 76 12.50 0.48 -10.87
CA ILE A 76 11.69 1.37 -10.03
C ILE A 76 10.61 2.06 -10.86
N THR A 77 10.94 2.53 -12.06
CA THR A 77 9.95 3.14 -12.96
C THR A 77 8.91 2.15 -13.43
N GLN A 78 9.29 0.91 -13.71
CA GLN A 78 8.32 -0.12 -14.09
C GLN A 78 7.33 -0.43 -12.94
N LYS A 79 7.81 -0.45 -11.69
CA LYS A 79 6.98 -0.60 -10.49
C LYS A 79 6.11 0.63 -10.17
N LEU A 80 6.57 1.83 -10.55
CA LEU A 80 5.83 3.08 -10.37
C LEU A 80 4.81 3.30 -11.48
N CYS A 81 5.12 2.97 -12.73
CA CYS A 81 4.21 3.18 -13.86
C CYS A 81 3.17 2.06 -13.98
N GLY A 82 3.47 0.85 -13.51
CA GLY A 82 2.53 -0.26 -13.47
C GLY A 82 1.41 -0.09 -12.43
N SER A 83 0.31 -0.81 -12.63
CA SER A 83 -0.75 -0.97 -11.63
C SER A 83 -0.69 -2.38 -11.06
N LEU A 84 -0.74 -2.49 -9.73
CA LEU A 84 -0.78 -3.78 -9.03
C LEU A 84 -1.91 -3.70 -8.00
N GLN A 85 -3.11 -4.02 -8.46
CA GLN A 85 -4.32 -4.00 -7.66
C GLN A 85 -4.62 -5.45 -7.23
N VAL A 86 -5.02 -5.61 -5.98
CA VAL A 86 -5.36 -6.91 -5.41
C VAL A 86 -6.84 -6.94 -5.09
N ASP A 87 -7.48 -8.05 -5.42
CA ASP A 87 -8.87 -8.30 -5.06
C ASP A 87 -8.94 -9.04 -3.72
N ILE A 88 -9.47 -8.36 -2.71
CA ILE A 88 -9.68 -8.92 -1.37
C ILE A 88 -11.10 -9.47 -1.18
N SER A 89 -11.94 -9.47 -2.22
CA SER A 89 -13.36 -9.88 -2.13
C SER A 89 -13.49 -11.31 -1.60
N LYS A 90 -12.58 -12.22 -1.98
CA LYS A 90 -12.58 -13.58 -1.44
C LYS A 90 -12.45 -13.64 0.09
N ALA A 91 -11.57 -12.81 0.68
CA ALA A 91 -11.43 -12.76 2.13
C ALA A 91 -12.68 -12.14 2.79
N ARG A 92 -13.27 -11.11 2.16
CA ARG A 92 -14.51 -10.48 2.62
C ARG A 92 -15.69 -11.44 2.58
N ASP A 93 -15.89 -12.15 1.48
CA ASP A 93 -17.09 -12.95 1.26
C ASP A 93 -17.02 -14.29 2.00
N LEU A 94 -15.82 -14.88 2.11
CA LEU A 94 -15.64 -16.22 2.69
C LEU A 94 -15.33 -16.21 4.19
N LEU A 95 -14.65 -15.17 4.67
CA LEU A 95 -14.22 -15.04 6.07
C LEU A 95 -14.96 -13.93 6.83
N ASP A 96 -15.87 -13.20 6.17
CA ASP A 96 -16.45 -11.93 6.65
C ASP A 96 -15.37 -10.92 7.09
N TRP A 97 -14.17 -11.03 6.49
CA TRP A 97 -13.01 -10.28 6.95
C TRP A 97 -12.97 -8.90 6.31
N LYS A 98 -12.74 -7.86 7.12
CA LYS A 98 -12.50 -6.49 6.65
C LYS A 98 -11.25 -5.94 7.33
N PRO A 99 -10.40 -5.18 6.61
CA PRO A 99 -9.20 -4.61 7.20
C PRO A 99 -9.55 -3.74 8.41
N PRO A 100 -9.04 -4.05 9.62
CA PRO A 100 -9.42 -3.31 10.83
C PRO A 100 -8.82 -1.90 10.90
N VAL A 101 -7.66 -1.68 10.28
CA VAL A 101 -6.95 -0.40 10.25
C VAL A 101 -7.14 0.26 8.89
N SER A 102 -7.55 1.52 8.89
CA SER A 102 -7.66 2.29 7.64
C SER A 102 -6.28 2.65 7.08
N VAL A 103 -6.22 2.89 5.77
CA VAL A 103 -5.00 3.36 5.11
C VAL A 103 -4.42 4.60 5.79
N ASP A 104 -5.26 5.60 6.09
CA ASP A 104 -4.81 6.86 6.69
C ASP A 104 -4.24 6.65 8.10
N GLU A 105 -4.85 5.76 8.88
CA GLU A 105 -4.33 5.40 10.20
C GLU A 105 -2.99 4.65 10.09
N ALA A 106 -2.88 3.69 9.16
CA ALA A 106 -1.64 2.96 8.90
C ALA A 106 -0.50 3.88 8.44
N LEU A 107 -0.80 4.85 7.56
CA LEU A 107 0.16 5.87 7.12
C LEU A 107 0.60 6.76 8.29
N ARG A 108 -0.33 7.15 9.17
CA ARG A 108 0.00 7.91 10.39
C ARG A 108 0.92 7.12 11.33
N LYS A 109 0.62 5.85 11.59
CA LYS A 109 1.48 4.97 12.41
C LYS A 109 2.88 4.85 11.80
N THR A 110 2.96 4.67 10.49
CA THR A 110 4.22 4.59 9.74
C THR A 110 5.03 5.89 9.83
N ALA A 111 4.38 7.04 9.63
CA ALA A 111 4.99 8.36 9.76
C ALA A 111 5.55 8.61 11.17
N GLN A 112 4.76 8.26 12.20
CA GLN A 112 5.19 8.38 13.60
C GLN A 112 6.38 7.47 13.92
N TYR A 113 6.36 6.23 13.44
CA TYR A 113 7.50 5.32 13.57
C TYR A 113 8.76 5.91 12.93
N TYR A 114 8.67 6.39 11.68
CA TYR A 114 9.79 7.02 10.98
C TYR A 114 10.36 8.21 11.75
N MET A 115 9.51 9.12 12.21
CA MET A 115 9.92 10.31 12.99
C MET A 115 10.60 9.97 14.33
N LYS A 116 10.22 8.85 14.95
CA LYS A 116 10.78 8.42 16.24
C LYS A 116 12.19 7.84 16.09
N PHE A 117 12.48 7.16 14.97
CA PHE A 117 13.73 6.41 14.79
C PHE A 117 14.74 7.05 13.82
N HIS A 118 14.35 8.10 13.08
CA HIS A 118 15.21 8.74 12.06
C HIS A 118 15.26 10.28 12.22
N LYS A 119 15.37 10.78 13.45
CA LYS A 119 15.70 12.18 13.75
C LYS A 119 17.16 12.36 14.10
#